data_AF-A0A0C9ZRB7-F1
#
_entry.id   AF-A0A0C9ZRB7-F1
#
_cell.length_a   1.000
_cell.length_b   1.000
_cell.length_c   1.000
_cell.angle_alpha   90.00
_cell.angle_beta   90.00
_cell.angle_gamma   90.00
#
_symmetry.space_group_name_H-M   'P 1'
#
loop_
_entity.id
_entity.type
_entity.pdbx_description
1 polymer ?
#
loop_
_entity_poly.entity_id
_entity_poly.type
_entity_poly.pdbx_seq_one_letter_code
_entity_poly.pdbx_strand_id
1 'polypeptide(L)'
;PQLHLLEKWALEKPDKFHHKLHVNPPVFVEIVNKIINHPIFYNNSHNPQLPGPVQLTIFLNSISHYRNAATTEDITDWAGVLVRTVYNCHCCVMVAILQHLDDVIHFDPLDHNDQNKCERVKDWG
;
A
#
# COMPACT_ATOMS: atom_id res chain seq x y z
N PRO A 1 3.13 11.18 -16.64
CA PRO A 1 3.61 10.81 -15.29
C PRO A 1 3.54 11.95 -14.26
N GLN A 2 2.85 11.71 -13.14
CA GLN A 2 2.62 12.67 -12.05
C GLN A 2 3.30 12.27 -10.73
N LEU A 3 3.93 11.10 -10.67
CA LEU A 3 4.54 10.54 -9.46
C LEU A 3 5.50 11.53 -8.75
N HIS A 4 6.31 12.26 -9.53
CA HIS A 4 7.26 13.27 -9.02
C HIS A 4 6.59 14.48 -8.32
N LEU A 5 5.29 14.69 -8.51
CA LEU A 5 4.56 15.81 -7.90
C LEU A 5 4.07 15.51 -6.48
N LEU A 6 4.20 14.26 -6.01
CA LEU A 6 3.64 13.85 -4.73
C LEU A 6 4.31 14.50 -3.54
N GLU A 7 5.64 14.65 -3.55
CA GLU A 7 6.36 15.37 -2.50
C GLU A 7 5.88 16.82 -2.41
N LYS A 8 5.71 17.46 -3.57
CA LYS A 8 5.16 18.81 -3.65
C LYS A 8 3.73 18.87 -3.12
N TRP A 9 2.88 17.90 -3.45
CA TRP A 9 1.49 17.87 -2.94
C TRP A 9 1.43 17.58 -1.45
N ALA A 10 2.29 16.71 -0.92
CA ALA A 10 2.35 16.45 0.51
C ALA A 10 2.63 17.72 1.32
N LEU A 11 3.45 18.63 0.77
CA LEU A 11 3.84 19.89 1.42
C LEU A 11 2.85 21.03 1.15
N GLU A 12 2.47 21.23 -0.11
CA GLU A 12 1.77 22.45 -0.53
C GLU A 12 0.27 22.23 -0.79
N LYS A 13 -0.15 21.00 -1.08
CA LYS A 13 -1.52 20.66 -1.53
C LYS A 13 -1.99 19.32 -0.95
N PRO A 14 -2.09 19.19 0.38
CA PRO A 14 -2.44 17.92 1.03
C PRO A 14 -3.81 17.38 0.56
N ASP A 15 -4.75 18.26 0.20
CA ASP A 15 -6.03 17.84 -0.38
C ASP A 15 -5.87 17.09 -1.70
N LYS A 16 -4.91 17.51 -2.54
CA LYS A 16 -4.61 16.80 -3.79
C LYS A 16 -3.91 15.49 -3.53
N PHE A 17 -3.01 15.44 -2.55
CA PHE A 17 -2.36 14.21 -2.11
C PHE A 17 -3.41 13.21 -1.62
N HIS A 18 -4.29 13.64 -0.71
CA HIS A 18 -5.38 12.82 -0.19
C HIS A 18 -6.34 12.40 -1.29
N HIS A 19 -6.72 13.30 -2.20
CA HIS A 19 -7.56 12.92 -3.33
C HIS A 19 -6.91 11.82 -4.17
N LYS A 20 -5.58 11.84 -4.33
CA LYS A 20 -4.84 10.86 -5.13
C LYS A 20 -4.62 9.51 -4.46
N LEU A 21 -4.27 9.51 -3.17
CA LEU A 21 -3.88 8.29 -2.44
C LEU A 21 -4.90 7.85 -1.38
N HIS A 22 -5.98 8.62 -1.18
CA HIS A 22 -6.99 8.45 -0.12
C HIS A 22 -6.41 8.29 1.30
N VAL A 23 -5.18 8.77 1.49
CA VAL A 23 -4.51 8.85 2.79
C VAL A 23 -3.89 10.23 2.94
N ASN A 24 -3.87 10.73 4.17
CA ASN A 24 -3.19 11.99 4.48
C ASN A 24 -1.66 11.78 4.46
N PRO A 25 -0.86 12.80 4.13
CA PRO A 25 0.60 12.67 4.09
C PRO A 25 1.23 12.09 5.38
N PRO A 26 0.80 12.47 6.61
CA PRO A 26 1.34 11.86 7.83
C PRO A 26 1.03 10.36 7.92
N VAL A 27 -0.18 9.94 7.55
CA VAL A 27 -0.57 8.53 7.55
C VAL A 27 0.24 7.74 6.53
N PHE A 28 0.47 8.32 5.34
CA PHE A 28 1.33 7.71 4.33
C PHE A 28 2.74 7.46 4.89
N VAL A 29 3.34 8.46 5.55
CA VAL A 29 4.66 8.33 6.18
C VAL A 29 4.67 7.22 7.23
N GLU A 30 3.65 7.14 8.09
CA GLU A 30 3.54 6.07 9.09
C GLU A 30 3.42 4.67 8.47
N ILE A 31 2.66 4.52 7.38
CA ILE A 31 2.57 3.25 6.65
C ILE A 31 3.94 2.88 6.07
N VAL A 32 4.63 3.83 5.42
CA VAL A 32 5.99 3.63 4.90
C VAL A 32 6.91 3.16 6.03
N ASN A 33 6.94 3.86 7.16
CA ASN A 33 7.82 3.52 8.28
C ASN A 33 7.60 2.10 8.81
N LYS A 34 6.35 1.60 8.76
CA LYS A 34 5.99 0.25 9.18
C LYS A 34 6.46 -0.85 8.22
N ILE A 35 6.48 -0.58 6.92
CA ILE A 35 6.71 -1.61 5.89
C ILE A 35 8.06 -1.49 5.18
N ILE A 36 8.72 -0.33 5.20
CA ILE A 36 9.88 -0.04 4.33
C ILE A 36 11.10 -0.92 4.64
N ASN A 37 11.22 -1.43 5.87
CA ASN A 37 12.32 -2.32 6.25
C ASN A 37 12.10 -3.76 5.79
N HIS A 38 10.96 -4.06 5.18
CA HIS A 38 10.64 -5.39 4.70
C HIS A 38 11.57 -5.80 3.54
N PRO A 39 12.20 -7.00 3.57
CA PRO A 39 13.15 -7.46 2.56
C PRO A 39 12.63 -7.40 1.12
N ILE A 40 11.32 -7.52 0.90
CA ILE A 40 10.70 -7.45 -0.44
C ILE A 40 10.96 -6.13 -1.20
N PHE A 41 11.27 -5.05 -0.48
CA PHE A 41 11.63 -3.76 -1.10
C PHE A 41 13.12 -3.67 -1.46
N TYR A 42 13.92 -4.65 -1.03
CA TYR A 42 15.35 -4.74 -1.28
C TYR A 42 15.64 -6.04 -2.05
N ASN A 43 15.96 -5.92 -3.33
CA ASN A 43 16.60 -7.04 -4.02
C ASN A 43 18.12 -6.84 -3.97
N ASN A 44 18.88 -7.90 -3.69
CA ASN A 44 20.34 -7.92 -3.85
C ASN A 44 20.76 -8.16 -5.32
N SER A 45 19.85 -7.93 -6.27
CA SER A 45 20.11 -8.13 -7.69
C SER A 45 20.61 -6.82 -8.30
N HIS A 46 21.34 -6.93 -9.42
CA HIS A 46 21.81 -5.77 -10.17
C HIS A 46 20.68 -4.99 -10.87
N ASN A 47 19.41 -5.39 -10.72
CA ASN A 47 18.27 -4.70 -11.31
C ASN A 47 17.67 -3.72 -10.29
N PRO A 48 17.68 -2.40 -10.59
CA PRO A 48 17.11 -1.41 -9.68
C PRO A 48 15.60 -1.64 -9.53
N GLN A 49 15.17 -1.93 -8.30
CA GLN A 49 13.76 -1.94 -7.91
C GLN A 49 13.34 -0.52 -7.53
N LEU A 50 12.06 -0.19 -7.73
CA LEU A 50 11.52 1.10 -7.28
C LEU A 50 11.61 1.20 -5.75
N PRO A 51 11.86 2.39 -5.19
CA PRO A 51 11.84 2.61 -3.75
C PRO A 51 10.49 2.20 -3.13
N GLY A 52 10.48 1.63 -1.92
CA GLY A 52 9.25 1.21 -1.25
C GLY A 52 8.15 2.29 -1.15
N PRO A 53 8.45 3.59 -0.88
CA PRO A 53 7.42 4.63 -0.88
C PRO A 53 6.78 4.83 -2.26
N VAL A 54 7.55 4.66 -3.34
CA VAL A 54 7.05 4.72 -4.71
C VAL A 54 6.14 3.54 -5.01
N GLN A 55 6.51 2.33 -4.57
CA GLN A 55 5.67 1.15 -4.75
C GLN A 55 4.34 1.29 -3.99
N LEU A 56 4.39 1.76 -2.74
CA LEU A 56 3.20 2.04 -1.94
C LEU A 56 2.30 3.09 -2.59
N THR A 57 2.91 4.15 -3.13
CA THR A 57 2.20 5.20 -3.86
C THR A 57 1.41 4.65 -5.05
N ILE A 58 2.05 3.83 -5.88
CA ILE A 58 1.41 3.23 -7.06
C ILE A 58 0.25 2.33 -6.63
N PHE A 59 0.49 1.52 -5.59
CA PHE A 59 -0.52 0.65 -5.00
C PHE A 59 -1.73 1.44 -4.48
N LEU A 60 -1.49 2.47 -3.66
CA LEU A 60 -2.55 3.30 -3.09
C LEU A 60 -3.34 4.02 -4.19
N ASN A 61 -2.68 4.65 -5.17
CA ASN A 61 -3.38 5.32 -6.28
C ASN A 61 -4.26 4.34 -7.07
N SER A 62 -3.81 3.09 -7.24
CA SER A 62 -4.59 2.04 -7.89
C SER A 62 -5.85 1.66 -7.11
N ILE A 63 -5.70 1.34 -5.81
CA ILE A 63 -6.83 0.86 -4.99
C ILE A 63 -7.79 1.98 -4.58
N SER A 64 -7.30 3.21 -4.47
CA SER A 64 -8.05 4.35 -3.92
C SER A 64 -9.09 4.87 -4.89
N HIS A 65 -8.71 4.99 -6.17
CA HIS A 65 -9.57 5.61 -7.15
C HIS A 65 -10.49 4.64 -7.87
N TYR A 66 -10.13 3.36 -7.98
CA TYR A 66 -10.75 2.50 -8.98
C TYR A 66 -11.03 1.09 -8.49
N ARG A 67 -12.05 1.00 -7.64
CA ARG A 67 -12.62 -0.23 -7.08
C ARG A 67 -13.28 -1.19 -8.11
N ASN A 68 -13.22 -0.92 -9.43
CA ASN A 68 -13.58 -1.91 -10.48
C ASN A 68 -13.32 -1.43 -11.94
N ALA A 69 -13.03 -0.15 -12.17
CA ALA A 69 -13.21 0.49 -13.49
C ALA A 69 -11.95 1.06 -14.16
N ALA A 70 -10.80 1.17 -13.48
CA ALA A 70 -9.57 1.58 -14.16
C ALA A 70 -8.91 0.38 -14.83
N THR A 71 -8.43 0.62 -16.04
CA THR A 71 -7.50 -0.29 -16.68
C THR A 71 -6.12 -0.10 -16.08
N THR A 72 -5.27 -1.11 -16.19
CA THR A 72 -3.86 -0.97 -15.78
C THR A 72 -3.15 0.14 -16.57
N GLU A 73 -3.67 0.51 -17.75
CA GLU A 73 -3.16 1.59 -18.62
C GLU A 73 -3.24 2.97 -17.95
N ASP A 74 -4.36 3.30 -17.30
CA ASP A 74 -4.54 4.58 -16.59
C ASP A 74 -3.48 4.77 -15.49
N ILE A 75 -3.16 3.68 -14.79
CA ILE A 75 -2.17 3.66 -13.71
C ILE A 75 -0.76 3.80 -14.31
N THR A 76 -0.48 3.12 -15.44
CA THR A 76 0.82 3.22 -16.11
C THR A 76 1.07 4.62 -16.66
N ASP A 77 0.05 5.29 -17.22
CA ASP A 77 0.17 6.66 -17.72
C ASP A 77 0.38 7.68 -16.60
N TRP A 78 -0.35 7.49 -15.50
CA TRP A 78 -0.22 8.31 -14.31
C TRP A 78 1.16 8.15 -13.66
N ALA A 79 1.65 6.93 -13.48
CA ALA A 79 2.93 6.66 -12.82
C ALA A 79 4.13 6.81 -13.76
N GLY A 80 3.97 6.63 -15.07
CA GLY A 80 5.05 6.56 -16.05
C GLY A 80 5.85 5.25 -15.98
N VAL A 81 5.18 4.14 -15.70
CA VAL A 81 5.83 2.82 -15.55
C VAL A 81 5.14 1.77 -16.40
N LEU A 82 5.76 0.61 -16.60
CA LEU A 82 5.15 -0.49 -17.34
C LEU A 82 4.10 -1.22 -16.49
N VAL A 83 3.14 -1.87 -17.14
CA VAL A 83 2.11 -2.72 -16.51
C VAL A 83 2.72 -3.75 -15.54
N ARG A 84 3.84 -4.38 -15.95
CA ARG A 84 4.57 -5.34 -15.12
C ARG A 84 5.12 -4.71 -13.83
N THR A 85 5.52 -3.44 -13.89
CA THR A 85 6.00 -2.69 -12.73
C THR A 85 4.85 -2.42 -11.76
N VAL A 86 3.66 -2.06 -12.26
CA VAL A 86 2.46 -1.88 -11.43
C VAL A 86 2.13 -3.19 -10.69
N TYR A 87 2.08 -4.31 -11.41
CA TYR A 87 1.84 -5.63 -10.80
C TYR A 87 2.88 -5.96 -9.71
N ASN A 88 4.17 -5.73 -10.00
CA ASN A 88 5.22 -5.97 -9.02
C ASN A 88 5.06 -5.11 -7.75
N CYS A 89 4.67 -3.83 -7.90
CA CYS A 89 4.39 -2.94 -6.76
C CYS A 89 3.24 -3.49 -5.92
N HIS A 90 2.17 -3.99 -6.55
CA HIS A 90 1.05 -4.60 -5.83
C HIS A 90 1.50 -5.82 -5.02
N CYS A 91 2.24 -6.74 -5.63
CA CYS A 91 2.75 -7.92 -4.94
C CYS A 91 3.64 -7.54 -3.75
N CYS A 92 4.59 -6.62 -3.95
CA CYS A 92 5.53 -6.22 -2.90
C CYS A 92 4.81 -5.56 -1.72
N VAL A 93 3.89 -4.63 -1.99
CA VAL A 93 3.14 -3.92 -0.95
C VAL A 93 2.18 -4.85 -0.22
N MET A 94 1.45 -5.72 -0.93
CA MET A 94 0.55 -6.69 -0.30
C MET A 94 1.31 -7.66 0.61
N VAL A 95 2.44 -8.20 0.16
CA VAL A 95 3.27 -9.10 0.99
C VAL A 95 3.76 -8.36 2.24
N ALA A 96 4.29 -7.15 2.10
CA ALA A 96 4.81 -6.39 3.25
C ALA A 96 3.71 -6.02 4.25
N ILE A 97 2.51 -5.68 3.78
CA ILE A 97 1.36 -5.38 4.65
C ILE A 97 0.89 -6.66 5.36
N LEU A 98 0.71 -7.78 4.65
CA LEU A 98 0.24 -9.02 5.25
C LEU A 98 1.20 -9.52 6.34
N GLN A 99 2.51 -9.54 6.08
CA GLN A 99 3.48 -9.96 7.07
C GLN A 99 3.55 -9.00 8.27
N HIS A 100 3.46 -7.68 8.04
CA HIS A 100 3.36 -6.72 9.15
C HIS A 100 2.11 -6.95 10.00
N LEU A 101 0.98 -7.33 9.39
CA LEU A 101 -0.25 -7.64 10.12
C LEU A 101 -0.15 -8.96 10.88
N ASP A 102 0.50 -9.99 10.34
CA ASP A 102 0.75 -11.25 11.05
C ASP A 102 1.61 -11.03 12.30
N ASP A 103 2.58 -10.10 12.24
CA ASP A 103 3.44 -9.74 13.38
C ASP A 103 2.70 -8.91 14.45
N VAL A 104 1.72 -8.09 14.05
CA VAL A 104 1.02 -7.14 14.94
C VAL A 104 -0.29 -7.72 15.49
N ILE A 105 -1.02 -8.48 14.68
CA ILE A 105 -2.29 -9.11 15.01
C ILE A 105 -2.01 -10.59 15.26
N HIS A 106 -1.52 -10.89 16.46
CA HIS A 106 -1.46 -12.26 16.92
C HIS A 106 -2.88 -12.72 17.29
N PHE A 107 -3.55 -13.41 16.38
CA PHE A 107 -4.81 -14.09 16.70
C PHE A 107 -4.45 -15.40 17.40
N ASP A 108 -4.52 -15.42 18.74
CA ASP A 108 -4.35 -16.64 19.51
C ASP A 108 -5.71 -17.34 19.63
N PRO A 109 -5.91 -18.52 19.02
CA PRO A 109 -7.17 -19.25 19.11
C PRO A 109 -7.54 -19.68 20.53
N LEU A 110 -6.58 -19.64 21.47
CA LEU A 110 -6.75 -19.96 22.88
C LEU A 110 -6.95 -18.73 23.76
N ASP A 111 -6.76 -17.52 23.22
CA ASP A 111 -7.05 -16.29 23.95
C ASP A 111 -8.56 -16.03 24.01
N HIS A 112 -9.07 -15.83 25.22
CA HIS A 112 -10.50 -15.72 25.50
C HIS A 112 -11.12 -14.45 24.87
N ASN A 113 -10.32 -13.40 24.64
CA ASN A 113 -10.78 -12.15 24.01
C ASN A 113 -10.91 -12.32 22.50
N ASP A 114 -10.02 -13.09 21.87
CA ASP A 114 -10.07 -13.38 20.44
C ASP A 114 -11.12 -14.44 20.08
N GLN A 115 -11.41 -15.40 20.97
CA GLN A 115 -12.58 -16.28 20.86
C GLN A 115 -13.89 -15.48 20.85
N ASN A 116 -14.06 -14.55 21.79
CA ASN A 116 -15.25 -13.69 21.87
C ASN A 116 -15.42 -12.78 20.63
N LYS A 117 -14.32 -12.30 20.03
CA LYS A 117 -14.38 -11.55 18.76
C LYS A 117 -14.83 -12.46 17.61
N CYS A 118 -14.33 -13.68 17.55
CA CYS A 118 -14.67 -14.64 16.49
C CYS A 118 -16.14 -15.10 16.59
N GLU A 119 -16.67 -15.29 17.80
CA GLU A 119 -18.08 -15.59 18.04
C GLU A 119 -18.99 -14.44 17.59
N ARG A 120 -18.64 -13.19 17.93
CA ARG A 120 -19.40 -12.01 17.49
C ARG A 120 -19.42 -11.81 15.97
N VAL A 121 -18.44 -12.31 15.22
CA VAL A 121 -18.44 -12.21 13.74
C VAL A 121 -19.37 -13.24 13.10
N LYS A 122 -19.58 -14.39 13.76
CA LYS A 122 -20.49 -15.44 13.28
C LYS A 122 -21.97 -15.05 13.36
N ASP A 123 -22.34 -14.16 14.29
CA ASP A 123 -23.72 -13.70 14.48
C ASP A 123 -24.21 -12.71 13.39
N TRP A 124 -23.32 -12.22 12.52
CA TRP A 124 -23.67 -11.31 11.42
C TRP A 124 -23.76 -12.00 10.05
N GLY A 125 -23.56 -13.32 9.99
CA GLY A 125 -23.58 -14.14 8.77
C GLY A 125 -24.93 -14.79 8.49
#